data_AF-A0A5R2NC13-F1
#
_entry.id   AF-A0A5R2NC13-F1
#
_cell.length_a   1.000
_cell.length_b   1.000
_cell.length_c   1.000
_cell.angle_alpha   90.00
_cell.angle_beta   90.00
_cell.angle_gamma   90.00
#
_symmetry.space_group_name_H-M   'P 1'
#
loop_
_entity.id
_entity.type
_entity.pdbx_description
1 polymer ?
#
loop_
_entity_poly.entity_id
_entity_poly.type
_entity_poly.pdbx_seq_one_letter_code
_entity_poly.pdbx_strand_id
1 'polypeptide(L)' 'MNSPGEIPRPFDRLFGELRPKLHRYCARMTGSVVDGEDVLQEALAKAFEALPNAGLIANPEGWLFR' A
#
# COMPACT_ATOMS: atom_id res chain seq x y z
N MET A 1 18.58 0.36 -18.55
CA MET A 1 18.09 1.65 -18.03
C MET A 1 16.82 1.34 -17.26
N ASN A 2 16.92 1.08 -15.96
CA ASN A 2 15.72 0.97 -15.11
C ASN A 2 15.27 2.40 -14.82
N SER A 3 14.13 2.80 -15.37
CA SER A 3 13.52 4.09 -15.07
C SER A 3 13.16 4.15 -13.58
N PRO A 4 13.50 5.24 -12.86
CA PRO A 4 13.10 5.42 -11.48
C PRO A 4 11.58 5.61 -11.46
N GLY A 5 10.82 4.55 -11.17
CA GLY A 5 9.36 4.59 -11.11
C GLY A 5 8.65 3.36 -11.65
N GLU A 6 9.35 2.38 -12.23
CA GLU A 6 8.69 1.11 -12.59
C GLU A 6 8.53 0.25 -11.33
N ILE A 7 7.33 0.30 -10.77
CA ILE A 7 6.95 -0.59 -9.68
C ILE A 7 7.00 -2.01 -10.24
N PRO A 8 7.63 -2.97 -9.54
CA PRO A 8 7.64 -4.33 -10.03
C PRO A 8 6.19 -4.78 -10.23
N ARG A 9 5.82 -5.14 -11.47
CA ARG A 9 4.43 -5.46 -11.84
C ARG A 9 3.68 -6.44 -10.92
N PRO A 10 4.33 -7.40 -10.22
CA PRO A 10 3.66 -8.20 -9.19
C PRO A 10 3.06 -7.38 -8.05
N PHE A 11 3.68 -6.25 -7.69
CA PHE A 11 3.23 -5.37 -6.60
C PHE A 11 2.03 -4.52 -6.99
N ASP A 12 1.94 -4.00 -8.21
CA ASP A 12 0.77 -3.22 -8.64
C ASP A 12 -0.52 -4.03 -8.57
N ARG A 13 -0.47 -5.29 -8.99
CA ARG A 13 -1.62 -6.20 -8.91
C ARG A 13 -2.02 -6.45 -7.45
N LEU A 14 -1.04 -6.75 -6.62
CA LEU A 14 -1.23 -7.00 -5.19
C LEU A 14 -1.83 -5.77 -4.49
N PHE A 15 -1.32 -4.57 -4.75
CA PHE A 15 -1.88 -3.33 -4.21
C PHE A 15 -3.33 -3.12 -4.69
N GLY A 16 -3.60 -3.37 -5.97
CA GLY A 16 -4.96 -3.32 -6.51
C GLY A 16 -5.94 -4.26 -5.79
N GLU A 17 -5.50 -5.48 -5.46
CA GLU A 17 -6.30 -6.47 -4.73
C GLU A 17 -6.51 -6.08 -3.25
N LEU A 18 -5.52 -5.45 -2.62
CA LEU A 18 -5.57 -5.05 -1.20
C LEU A 18 -6.24 -3.71 -0.97
N ARG A 19 -6.26 -2.81 -1.96
CA ARG A 19 -6.79 -1.44 -1.86
C ARG A 19 -8.21 -1.38 -1.26
N PRO A 20 -9.19 -2.22 -1.68
CA PRO A 20 -10.53 -2.17 -1.10
C PRO A 20 -10.59 -2.59 0.37
N LYS A 21 -9.73 -3.54 0.80
CA LYS A 21 -9.65 -3.96 2.20
C LYS A 21 -9.01 -2.87 3.07
N LEU A 22 -7.91 -2.30 2.59
CA LEU A 22 -7.20 -1.21 3.27
C LEU A 22 -8.09 0.03 3.39
N HIS A 23 -8.79 0.42 2.33
CA HIS A 23 -9.73 1.55 2.37
C HIS A 23 -10.81 1.36 3.43
N ARG A 24 -11.41 0.17 3.52
CA ARG A 24 -12.40 -0.14 4.57
C ARG A 24 -11.81 -0.08 5.96
N TYR A 25 -10.58 -0.54 6.14
CA TYR A 25 -9.89 -0.47 7.43
C TYR A 25 -9.63 0.99 7.83
N CYS A 26 -9.04 1.78 6.93
CA CYS A 26 -8.76 3.19 7.15
C CYS A 26 -10.04 3.98 7.42
N ALA A 27 -11.11 3.76 6.64
CA ALA A 27 -12.40 4.41 6.86
C ALA A 27 -13.05 4.06 8.20
N ARG A 28 -12.85 2.83 8.71
CA ARG A 28 -13.33 2.43 10.05
C ARG A 28 -12.50 3.06 11.16
N MET A 29 -11.19 3.18 10.96
CA MET A 29 -10.27 3.79 11.91
C MET A 29 -10.50 5.30 12.04
N THR A 30 -10.78 5.98 10.94
CA THR A 30 -11.06 7.43 10.91
C THR A 30 -12.53 7.77 11.19
N GLY A 31 -13.45 6.81 11.03
CA GLY A 31 -14.90 7.06 11.07
C GLY A 31 -15.44 7.79 9.84
N SER A 32 -14.63 7.92 8.78
CA SER A 32 -14.92 8.72 7.59
C SER A 32 -14.32 8.08 6.34
N VAL A 33 -15.11 7.94 5.28
CA VAL A 33 -14.65 7.35 4.01
C VAL A 33 -13.62 8.24 3.30
N VAL A 34 -13.78 9.56 3.44
CA VAL A 34 -12.88 10.56 2.83
C VAL A 34 -11.55 10.55 3.55
N ASP A 35 -11.54 10.74 4.87
CA ASP A 35 -10.30 10.72 5.65
C ASP A 35 -9.62 9.34 5.58
N GLY A 36 -10.42 8.27 5.44
CA GLY A 36 -9.91 6.92 5.23
C GLY A 36 -9.20 6.72 3.88
N GLU A 37 -9.62 7.43 2.83
CA GLU A 37 -8.92 7.44 1.54
C GLU A 37 -7.59 8.21 1.66
N ASP A 38 -7.57 9.33 2.38
CA ASP A 38 -6.33 10.11 2.58
C ASP A 38 -5.27 9.30 3.35
N VAL A 39 -5.68 8.62 4.43
CA VAL A 39 -4.80 7.72 5.20
C VAL A 39 -4.30 6.55 4.35
N LEU A 40 -5.17 5.99 3.49
CA LEU A 40 -4.77 4.94 2.56
C LEU A 40 -3.71 5.42 1.58
N GLN A 41 -3.89 6.60 1.00
CA GLN A 41 -2.91 7.16 0.05
C GLN A 41 -1.57 7.42 0.73
N GLU A 42 -1.56 7.95 1.95
CA GLU A 42 -0.34 8.16 2.73
C GLU A 42 0.37 6.82 3.04
N ALA A 43 -0.38 5.79 3.43
CA ALA A 43 0.17 4.48 3.71
C ALA A 43 0.79 3.82 2.46
N LEU A 44 0.12 3.92 1.31
CA LEU A 44 0.64 3.41 0.05
C LEU A 44 1.89 4.18 -0.41
N ALA A 45 1.93 5.49 -0.24
CA ALA A 45 3.11 6.30 -0.55
C ALA A 45 4.32 5.84 0.27
N LYS A 46 4.16 5.68 1.58
CA LYS A 46 5.20 5.16 2.48
C LYS A 46 5.65 3.74 2.11
N ALA A 47 4.70 2.89 1.71
CA ALA A 47 5.01 1.55 1.24
C ALA A 47 5.87 1.58 -0.03
N PHE A 48 5.57 2.46 -0.99
CA PHE A 48 6.39 2.59 -2.20
C PHE A 48 7.79 3.11 -1.92
N GLU A 49 7.96 4.03 -0.98
CA GLU A 49 9.27 4.51 -0.53
C GLU A 49 10.09 3.41 0.17
N ALA A 50 9.42 2.54 0.95
CA ALA A 50 10.06 1.44 1.66
C ALA A 50 10.38 0.23 0.76
N LEU A 51 9.66 0.06 -0.35
CA LEU A 51 9.72 -1.11 -1.22
C LEU A 51 11.14 -1.46 -1.72
N PRO A 52 11.97 -0.51 -2.19
CA PRO A 52 13.34 -0.82 -2.64
C PRO A 52 14.22 -1.43 -1.54
N ASN A 53 13.91 -1.15 -0.27
CA ASN A 53 14.68 -1.58 0.90
C ASN A 53 14.04 -2.76 1.65
N ALA A 54 12.83 -3.20 1.25
CA ALA A 54 12.06 -4.20 1.98
C ALA A 54 12.58 -5.64 1.81
N GLY A 55 13.42 -5.90 0.80
CA GLY A 55 13.89 -7.25 0.48
C GLY A 55 12.75 -8.19 0.06
N LEU A 56 12.82 -9.47 0.45
CA LEU A 56 11.77 -10.44 0.17
C LEU A 56 10.58 -10.25 1.13
N ILE A 57 9.44 -9.78 0.61
CA ILE A 57 8.20 -9.65 1.37
C ILE A 57 7.42 -10.97 1.31
N ALA A 58 7.49 -11.78 2.38
CA ALA A 58 6.77 -13.06 2.46
C ALA A 58 5.27 -12.91 2.75
N ASN A 59 4.86 -11.84 3.43
CA ASN A 59 3.46 -11.53 3.73
C ASN A 59 3.17 -10.05 3.43
N PRO A 60 2.64 -9.72 2.25
CA PRO A 60 2.42 -8.33 1.87
C PRO A 60 1.28 -7.64 2.64
N GLU A 61 0.21 -8.35 3.01
CA GLU A 61 -0.82 -7.79 3.90
C GLU A 61 -0.18 -7.42 5.24
N GLY A 62 0.51 -8.36 5.90
CA GLY A 62 1.13 -8.11 7.19
C GLY A 62 2.23 -7.04 7.16
N TRP A 63 2.91 -6.88 6.02
CA TRP A 63 3.90 -5.82 5.83
C TRP A 63 3.24 -4.43 5.68
N LEU A 64 2.07 -4.34 5.05
CA LEU A 64 1.32 -3.08 4.90
C LEU A 64 0.56 -2.64 6.15
N PHE A 65 0.20 -3.59 7.02
CA PHE A 65 -0.49 -3.32 8.29
C PHE A 65 0.47 -3.11 9.48
N ARG A 66 1.79 -3.15 9.26
CA ARG A 66 2.81 -2.88 10.29
C ARG A 66 3.08 -1.39 10.41
#